data_AF-A0A1Q3PPH5-F1
#
_entry.id   AF-A0A1Q3PPH5-F1
#
_cell.length_a   1.000
_cell.length_b   1.000
_cell.length_c   1.000
_cell.angle_alpha   90.00
_cell.angle_beta   90.00
_cell.angle_gamma   90.00
#
_symmetry.space_group_name_H-M   'P 1'
#
loop_
_entity.id
_entity.type
_entity.pdbx_description
1 polymer ?
#
loop_
_entity_poly.entity_id
_entity_poly.type
_entity_poly.pdbx_seq_one_letter_code
_entity_poly.pdbx_strand_id
1 'polypeptide(L)' 'MTYQAEQEKVTFVLPLYFAKAEVTFTRQSSDDGLTVPIIPSNGPRVSISTRRFAKGFWLAQLTWSVGRQRFCSEGWFEIA' A
#
# COMPACT_ATOMS: atom_id res chain seq x y z
N MET A 1 -8.23 1.59 1.68
CA MET A 1 -7.36 1.46 0.47
C MET A 1 -8.22 1.68 -0.75
N THR A 2 -7.71 2.35 -1.79
CA THR A 2 -8.41 2.48 -3.09
C THR A 2 -7.43 2.21 -4.23
N TYR A 3 -7.75 1.26 -5.11
CA TYR A 3 -7.02 1.06 -6.37
C TYR A 3 -7.69 1.84 -7.50
N GLN A 4 -6.89 2.50 -8.34
CA GLN A 4 -7.35 3.31 -9.46
C GLN A 4 -6.69 2.79 -10.74
N ALA A 5 -7.40 1.91 -11.47
CA ALA A 5 -6.89 1.24 -12.65
C ALA A 5 -6.43 2.22 -13.74
N GLU A 6 -7.24 3.24 -14.05
CA GLU A 6 -6.94 4.27 -15.07
C GLU A 6 -5.64 5.03 -14.81
N GLN A 7 -5.23 5.12 -13.53
CA GLN A 7 -4.05 5.86 -13.11
C GLN A 7 -2.91 4.95 -12.66
N GLU A 8 -3.11 3.63 -12.74
CA GLU A 8 -2.16 2.60 -12.32
C GLU A 8 -1.56 2.91 -10.95
N LYS A 9 -2.43 3.17 -9.96
CA LYS A 9 -2.00 3.52 -8.61
C LYS A 9 -2.93 2.98 -7.54
N VAL A 10 -2.33 2.62 -6.41
CA VAL A 10 -3.05 2.32 -5.16
C VAL A 10 -2.84 3.49 -4.20
N THR A 11 -3.93 3.97 -3.61
CA THR A 11 -3.91 5.06 -2.64
C THR A 11 -4.34 4.57 -1.25
N PHE A 12 -3.54 4.95 -0.26
CA PHE A 12 -3.78 4.74 1.15
C PHE A 12 -4.05 6.08 1.85
N VAL A 13 -4.87 6.04 2.89
CA VAL A 13 -5.11 7.19 3.77
C VAL A 13 -4.61 6.79 5.16
N LEU A 14 -3.58 7.49 5.62
CA LEU A 14 -2.94 7.32 6.92
C LEU A 14 -3.32 8.48 7.85
N PRO A 15 -3.31 8.29 9.17
CA PRO A 15 -3.44 9.39 10.13
C PRO A 15 -2.31 10.42 9.97
N LEU A 16 -2.57 11.71 10.18
CA LEU A 16 -1.57 12.78 9.98
C LEU A 16 -0.26 12.61 10.78
N TYR A 17 -0.31 11.92 11.91
CA TYR A 17 0.81 11.77 12.85
C TYR A 17 1.35 10.34 12.92
N PHE A 18 1.29 9.58 11.82
CA PHE A 18 1.95 8.27 11.79
C PHE A 18 3.47 8.43 11.88
N ALA A 19 4.12 7.58 12.68
CA ALA A 19 5.56 7.63 12.89
C ALA A 19 6.33 6.81 11.85
N LYS A 20 5.85 5.60 11.55
CA LYS A 20 6.37 4.72 10.51
C LYS A 20 5.21 4.07 9.77
N ALA A 21 5.31 3.95 8.46
CA ALA A 21 4.40 3.12 7.68
C ALA A 21 5.16 2.34 6.60
N GLU A 22 4.66 1.16 6.29
CA GLU A 22 5.19 0.27 5.26
C GLU A 22 4.00 -0.43 4.61
N VAL A 23 4.09 -0.67 3.31
CA VAL A 23 3.12 -1.51 2.61
C VAL A 23 3.83 -2.61 1.86
N THR A 24 3.34 -3.83 2.02
CA THR A 24 3.82 -5.00 1.30
C THR A 24 2.77 -5.41 0.28
N PHE A 25 3.20 -5.60 -0.96
CA PHE A 25 2.36 -6.08 -2.05
C PHE A 25 2.75 -7.50 -2.39
N THR A 26 1.82 -8.44 -2.28
CA THR A 26 2.04 -9.86 -2.58
C THR A 26 1.12 -10.28 -3.72
N ARG A 27 1.68 -10.85 -4.78
CA ARG A 27 0.88 -11.35 -5.90
C ARG A 27 0.29 -12.70 -5.53
N GLN A 28 -0.96 -12.99 -5.91
CA GLN A 28 -1.55 -14.30 -5.59
C GLN A 28 -0.82 -15.47 -6.26
N SER A 29 -0.25 -15.24 -7.45
CA SER A 29 0.40 -16.27 -8.26
C SER A 29 1.91 -16.40 -8.03
N SER A 30 2.52 -15.59 -7.16
CA SER A 30 3.95 -15.63 -6.83
C SER A 30 4.17 -15.20 -5.39
N ASP A 31 5.10 -15.85 -4.70
CA ASP A 31 5.49 -15.46 -3.34
C ASP A 31 6.38 -14.19 -3.31
N ASP A 32 6.60 -13.56 -4.47
CA ASP A 32 7.34 -12.31 -4.58
C ASP A 32 6.54 -11.15 -3.97
N GLY A 33 6.99 -10.72 -2.79
CA GLY A 33 6.48 -9.54 -2.10
C GLY A 33 7.30 -8.28 -2.41
N LEU A 34 6.65 -7.18 -2.80
CA LEU A 34 7.27 -5.86 -2.89
C LEU A 34 6.93 -5.04 -1.64
N THR A 35 7.93 -4.71 -0.83
CA THR A 35 7.74 -3.81 0.32
C THR A 35 8.16 -2.39 -0.02
N VAL A 36 7.25 -1.44 0.18
CA VAL A 36 7.46 -0.01 -0.04
C VAL A 36 7.39 0.72 1.31
N PRO A 37 8.50 1.31 1.79
CA PRO A 37 8.45 2.17 2.98
C PRO A 37 7.71 3.46 2.64
N ILE A 38 6.82 3.89 3.54
CA ILE A 38 6.06 5.12 3.40
C ILE A 38 6.68 6.15 4.34
N ILE A 39 7.29 7.18 3.73
CA ILE A 39 7.86 8.30 4.47
C ILE A 39 6.73 9.25 4.86
N PRO A 40 6.65 9.69 6.13
CA PRO A 40 5.78 10.78 6.53
C PRO A 40 6.02 12.00 5.64
N SER A 41 5.03 12.32 4.81
CA SER A 41 5.03 13.49 3.93
C SER A 41 3.91 14.45 4.38
N ASN A 42 3.83 15.64 3.78
CA ASN A 42 2.89 16.70 4.16
C ASN A 42 1.39 16.37 3.98
N GLY A 43 1.00 15.09 3.86
CA GLY A 43 -0.40 14.71 3.72
C GLY A 43 -0.71 13.28 4.18
N PRO A 44 -1.98 13.02 4.56
CA PRO A 44 -2.44 11.70 4.97
C PRO A 44 -2.56 10.73 3.79
N ARG A 45 -2.52 11.23 2.55
CA ARG A 45 -2.73 10.43 1.35
C ARG A 45 -1.40 10.01 0.75
N VAL A 46 -1.24 8.71 0.57
CA VAL A 46 -0.05 8.13 -0.04
C VAL A 46 -0.48 7.34 -1.26
N SER A 47 0.05 7.70 -2.43
CA SER A 47 -0.21 7.01 -3.68
C SER A 47 1.05 6.29 -4.14
N ILE A 48 0.90 5.01 -4.49
CA ILE A 48 1.99 4.16 -4.98
C ILE A 48 1.64 3.73 -6.40
N SER A 49 2.58 3.92 -7.33
CA SER A 49 2.39 3.50 -8.71
C SER A 49 2.50 1.98 -8.83
N THR A 50 1.54 1.38 -9.54
CA THR A 50 1.51 -0.03 -9.89
C THR A 50 1.99 -0.30 -11.32
N ARG A 51 2.60 0.68 -12.01
CA ARG A 51 3.06 0.54 -13.41
C ARG A 51 4.03 -0.59 -13.65
N ARG A 52 4.82 -0.94 -12.64
CA ARG A 52 5.82 -2.01 -12.71
C ARG A 52 5.28 -3.36 -12.23
N PHE A 53 4.02 -3.40 -11.80
CA PHE A 53 3.42 -4.61 -11.27
C PHE A 53 2.93 -5.46 -12.44
N ALA A 54 3.17 -6.76 -12.35
CA ALA A 54 2.59 -7.70 -13.30
C ALA A 54 1.07 -7.77 -13.13
N LYS A 55 0.35 -8.16 -14.19
CA LYS A 55 -1.10 -8.36 -14.17
C LYS A 55 -1.54 -9.44 -13.18
N GLY A 56 -2.78 -9.39 -12.72
CA GLY A 56 -3.40 -10.37 -11.84
C GLY A 56 -3.79 -9.80 -10.47
N PHE A 57 -4.08 -10.70 -9.53
CA PHE A 57 -4.54 -10.37 -8.19
C PHE A 57 -3.37 -10.07 -7.25
N TRP A 58 -3.49 -8.96 -6.53
CA TRP A 58 -2.51 -8.47 -5.57
C TRP A 58 -3.17 -8.19 -4.23
N LEU A 59 -2.50 -8.61 -3.16
CA LEU A 59 -2.80 -8.23 -1.79
C LEU A 59 -1.87 -7.07 -1.41
N ALA A 60 -2.45 -5.95 -0.98
CA ALA A 60 -1.67 -4.90 -0.31
C ALA A 60 -1.90 -4.98 1.20
N GLN A 61 -0.82 -5.12 1.95
CA GLN A 61 -0.81 -5.14 3.41
C GLN A 61 -0.11 -3.89 3.91
N LEU A 62 -0.89 -2.93 4.38
CA LEU A 62 -0.41 -1.68 4.97
C LEU A 62 -0.24 -1.86 6.47
N THR A 63 0.92 -1.51 6.98
CA THR A 63 1.22 -1.49 8.41
C THR A 63 1.74 -0.12 8.81
N TRP A 64 1.22 0.46 9.89
CA TRP A 64 1.69 1.76 10.37
C TRP A 64 1.68 1.83 11.90
N SER A 65 2.40 2.82 12.44
CA SER A 65 2.43 3.11 13.87
C SER A 65 2.04 4.54 14.18
N VAL A 66 1.35 4.72 15.31
CA VAL A 66 1.07 6.02 15.93
C VAL A 66 1.51 5.94 17.38
N GLY A 67 2.57 6.69 17.74
CA GLY A 67 3.23 6.52 19.03
C GLY A 67 3.73 5.08 19.22
N ARG A 68 3.22 4.40 20.25
CA ARG A 68 3.55 2.99 20.56
C ARG A 68 2.58 1.98 19.96
N GLN A 69 1.48 2.43 19.38
CA GLN A 69 0.46 1.55 18.80
C GLN A 69 0.81 1.20 17.36
N ARG A 70 0.61 -0.07 16.99
CA ARG A 70 0.77 -0.58 15.63
C ARG A 70 -0.60 -0.98 15.09
N PHE A 71 -0.83 -0.65 13.83
CA PHE A 71 -2.06 -0.91 13.11
C PHE A 71 -1.74 -1.59 11.79
N CYS A 72 -2.66 -2.41 11.30
CA CYS A 72 -2.59 -3.03 9.99
C CYS A 72 -3.93 -2.90 9.27
N SER A 73 -3.87 -2.87 7.94
CA SER A 73 -5.02 -2.94 7.04
C SER A 73 -4.58 -3.66 5.79
N GLU A 74 -5.45 -4.50 5.26
CA GLU A 74 -5.20 -5.22 4.02
C GLU A 74 -6.31 -4.98 3.00
N GLY A 75 -6.00 -5.18 1.72
CA GLY A 75 -6.95 -5.06 0.64
C GLY A 75 -6.47 -5.75 -0.62
N TRP A 76 -7.39 -6.46 -1.26
CA TRP A 76 -7.17 -7.08 -2.57
C TRP A 76 -7.52 -6.13 -3.70
N PHE A 77 -6.76 -6.21 -4.79
CA PHE A 77 -7.05 -5.52 -6.04
C PHE A 77 -6.54 -6.33 -7.23
N GLU A 78 -7.12 -6.10 -8.40
CA GLU A 78 -6.77 -6.77 -9.64
C GLU A 78 -6.17 -5.77 -10.63
N ILE A 79 -5.06 -6.14 -11.26
CA ILE A 79 -4.46 -5.40 -12.38
C ILE A 79 -4.76 -6.17 -13.67
N ALA A 80 -5.57 -5.59 -14.55
CA ALA A 80 -6.03 -6.20 -15.81
C ALA A 80 -5.02 -6.12 -16.97
#